data_AF-M7U4Q8-F1
#
_entry.id   AF-M7U4Q8-F1
#
_cell.length_a   1.000
_cell.length_b   1.000
_cell.length_c   1.000
_cell.angle_alpha   90.00
_cell.angle_beta   90.00
_cell.angle_gamma   90.00
#
_symmetry.space_group_name_H-M   'P 1'
#
loop_
_entity.id
_entity.type
_entity.pdbx_description
1 polymer ?
#
loop_
_entity_poly.entity_id
_entity_poly.type
_entity_poly.pdbx_seq_one_letter_code
_entity_poly.pdbx_strand_id
1 'polypeptide(L)'
;MPPFSTFYISEESLALGNETDDTIDRRKVRENEPAIPTEWSLSALPSGRRYPGTTIRSSIMGRRDPQSDEESLTGASRNQYRNIIRYPLPGPLSPHLAENRKLWIKMFVVFCVLLITTIMGTMSIYWGGDHSLQYNIPVLTIAVIDFDHSEIGNYFQDMTTAARARDYSHSLGFVNQDGTSMYGNVDNVRASLHDQKFWVGIVIMENATNAMNHAYETGDDLYDPNSAIHVFYEEARNALVIGGAVYPKLLEFLNEFVLEFTKQKQNAFLQGTNGSDMVALQRQVQNPVAAGFTVFNMAPAIPSVRQYFPLGLVLRSGWVQH
;
A
#
# COMPACT_ATOMS: atom_id res chain seq x y z
N MET A 1 -22.80 40.13 -3.58
CA MET A 1 -23.11 40.00 -2.14
C MET A 1 -21.81 40.14 -1.38
N PRO A 2 -21.58 41.18 -0.56
CA PRO A 2 -20.35 41.26 0.21
C PRO A 2 -20.52 40.55 1.58
N PRO A 3 -19.50 39.82 2.07
CA PRO A 3 -19.54 39.17 3.37
C PRO A 3 -18.97 40.13 4.42
N PHE A 4 -19.82 40.77 5.22
CA PHE A 4 -19.37 41.48 6.42
C PHE A 4 -20.20 40.99 7.60
N SER A 5 -19.58 40.17 8.44
CA SER A 5 -20.12 39.77 9.74
C SER A 5 -19.70 40.82 10.77
N THR A 6 -20.68 41.45 11.42
CA THR A 6 -20.47 42.50 12.42
C THR A 6 -20.70 41.93 13.81
N PHE A 7 -19.76 42.11 14.74
CA PHE A 7 -19.94 41.80 16.16
C PHE A 7 -20.16 43.08 16.97
N TYR A 8 -20.99 42.99 18.02
CA TYR A 8 -21.30 44.09 18.94
C TYR A 8 -20.59 43.84 20.27
N ILE A 9 -19.89 44.85 20.78
CA ILE A 9 -19.30 44.86 22.12
C ILE A 9 -19.91 46.07 22.86
N SER A 10 -20.47 45.83 24.05
CA SER A 10 -20.97 46.88 24.96
C SER A 10 -19.80 47.48 25.76
N GLU A 11 -19.85 48.80 26.03
CA GLU A 11 -18.82 49.52 26.82
C GLU A 11 -18.57 48.91 28.20
N GLU A 12 -19.51 48.12 28.71
CA GLU A 12 -19.39 47.41 29.99
C GLU A 12 -18.22 46.42 30.04
N SER A 13 -17.83 45.84 28.89
CA SER A 13 -16.69 44.91 28.81
C SER A 13 -15.32 45.60 28.70
N LEU A 14 -15.27 46.92 28.47
CA LEU A 14 -14.04 47.70 28.48
C LEU A 14 -13.70 48.25 29.87
N ALA A 15 -14.67 48.27 30.79
CA ALA A 15 -14.48 48.78 32.16
C ALA A 15 -13.79 47.79 33.11
N LEU A 16 -13.68 46.50 32.75
CA LEU A 16 -13.08 45.46 33.60
C LEU A 16 -11.55 45.38 33.54
N GLY A 17 -10.88 46.38 32.93
CA GLY A 17 -9.44 46.41 32.72
C GLY A 17 -8.66 47.42 33.57
N ASN A 18 -9.29 48.12 34.52
CA ASN A 18 -8.63 49.20 35.27
C ASN A 18 -9.00 49.23 36.77
N GLU A 19 -8.81 48.10 37.47
CA GLU A 19 -8.78 48.09 38.93
C GLU A 19 -7.40 47.61 39.38
N THR A 20 -6.49 48.57 39.52
CA THR A 20 -5.22 48.41 40.23
C THR A 20 -5.51 48.66 41.70
N ASP A 21 -5.81 47.59 42.45
CA ASP A 21 -5.85 47.65 43.92
C ASP A 21 -4.54 47.06 44.47
N ASP A 22 -3.61 47.98 44.73
CA ASP A 22 -2.44 47.75 45.58
C ASP A 22 -2.93 47.56 47.02
N THR A 23 -2.93 46.33 47.54
CA THR A 23 -2.52 45.95 48.92
C THR A 23 -2.90 44.50 49.24
N ILE A 24 -2.02 43.53 48.93
CA ILE A 24 -2.10 42.20 49.53
C ILE A 24 -0.79 41.88 50.25
N ASP A 25 -0.89 41.88 51.59
CA ASP A 25 0.12 41.54 52.56
C ASP A 25 0.63 40.09 52.36
N ARG A 26 1.90 39.95 51.98
CA ARG A 26 2.54 38.71 51.52
C ARG A 26 2.98 37.73 52.64
N ARG A 27 2.39 37.77 53.84
CA ARG A 27 2.87 36.93 54.97
C ARG A 27 1.90 35.97 55.65
N LYS A 28 0.66 35.79 55.17
CA LYS A 28 -0.27 34.81 55.77
C LYS A 28 -1.17 34.09 54.78
N VAL A 29 -0.60 33.37 53.82
CA VAL A 29 -1.31 32.26 53.14
C VAL A 29 -0.30 31.15 52.87
N ARG A 30 0.13 30.49 53.94
CA ARG A 30 0.89 29.24 53.88
C ARG A 30 0.22 28.25 54.82
N GLU A 31 -1.05 27.97 54.55
CA GLU A 31 -1.82 26.86 55.10
C GLU A 31 -3.15 26.81 54.34
N ASN A 32 -3.53 25.61 53.90
CA ASN A 32 -4.79 25.22 53.25
C ASN A 32 -4.76 25.13 51.70
N GLU A 33 -4.13 24.07 51.18
CA GLU A 33 -4.55 23.45 49.91
C GLU A 33 -5.85 22.64 50.15
N PRO A 34 -6.94 22.88 49.41
CA PRO A 34 -8.02 21.91 49.29
C PRO A 34 -7.82 21.02 48.06
N ALA A 35 -7.96 19.72 48.30
CA ALA A 35 -7.79 18.62 47.37
C ALA A 35 -8.76 18.68 46.16
N ILE A 36 -8.24 18.13 45.06
CA ILE A 36 -8.87 17.88 43.76
C ILE A 36 -10.21 17.11 43.92
N PRO A 37 -11.37 17.62 43.43
CA PRO A 37 -12.65 16.91 43.51
C PRO A 37 -12.68 15.63 42.66
N THR A 38 -13.09 14.53 43.29
CA THR A 38 -13.23 13.19 42.69
C THR A 38 -14.47 13.08 41.81
N GLU A 39 -14.46 13.71 40.64
CA GLU A 39 -15.56 13.62 39.66
C GLU A 39 -15.10 13.32 38.22
N TRP A 40 -13.81 12.97 38.05
CA TRP A 40 -13.27 12.36 36.82
C TRP A 40 -13.20 10.83 36.89
N SER A 41 -14.24 10.17 37.43
CA SER A 41 -14.40 8.71 37.30
C SER A 41 -15.16 8.35 36.03
N LEU A 42 -14.50 7.60 35.14
CA LEU A 42 -14.95 7.10 33.83
C LEU A 42 -16.11 6.08 33.89
N SER A 43 -17.27 6.46 34.45
CA SER A 43 -18.44 5.59 34.44
C SER A 43 -19.77 6.34 34.66
N ALA A 44 -20.24 7.08 33.66
CA ALA A 44 -21.67 7.37 33.44
C ALA A 44 -21.88 8.11 32.11
N LEU A 45 -22.22 7.38 31.05
CA LEU A 45 -22.82 7.95 29.84
C LEU A 45 -24.35 7.97 29.99
N PRO A 46 -25.02 9.11 29.71
CA PRO A 46 -26.37 9.07 29.17
C PRO A 46 -26.46 9.71 27.78
N SER A 47 -27.13 8.97 26.92
CA SER A 47 -27.57 9.24 25.56
C SER A 47 -28.33 10.55 25.35
N GLY A 48 -27.97 11.24 24.26
CA GLY A 48 -28.89 11.92 23.33
C GLY A 48 -29.74 13.08 23.85
N ARG A 49 -29.27 14.33 23.66
CA ARG A 49 -30.14 15.51 23.66
C ARG A 49 -29.93 16.37 22.41
N ARG A 50 -31.01 16.48 21.63
CA ARG A 50 -31.21 17.36 20.48
C ARG A 50 -31.18 18.83 20.90
N TYR A 51 -30.49 19.65 20.12
CA TYR A 51 -30.56 21.12 20.16
C TYR A 51 -31.92 21.59 19.61
N PRO A 52 -32.70 22.42 20.33
CA PRO A 52 -33.96 22.94 19.80
C PRO A 52 -33.72 24.17 18.92
N GLY A 53 -34.12 24.02 17.65
CA GLY A 53 -34.19 25.09 16.67
C GLY A 53 -35.31 26.10 16.96
N THR A 54 -35.04 27.33 16.56
CA THR A 54 -35.94 28.47 16.51
C THR A 54 -37.21 28.14 15.73
N THR A 55 -38.37 28.17 16.41
CA THR A 55 -39.67 28.19 15.75
C THR A 55 -40.29 29.55 16.00
N ILE A 56 -40.33 30.40 14.97
CA ILE A 56 -41.13 31.63 14.96
C ILE A 56 -42.59 31.20 14.91
N ARG A 57 -43.33 31.40 16.01
CA ARG A 57 -44.78 31.23 16.04
C ARG A 57 -45.43 32.58 16.30
N SER A 58 -46.02 33.13 15.24
CA SER A 58 -46.98 34.21 15.31
C SER A 58 -48.30 33.70 15.90
N SER A 59 -48.81 34.38 16.91
CA SER A 59 -50.24 34.33 17.25
C SER A 59 -50.67 35.66 17.82
N ILE A 60 -51.30 36.44 16.95
CA ILE A 60 -52.19 37.56 17.28
C ILE A 60 -53.42 36.98 17.99
N MET A 61 -53.75 37.50 19.17
CA MET A 61 -55.14 37.55 19.63
C MET A 61 -55.33 38.74 20.55
N GLY A 62 -56.17 39.68 20.12
CA GLY A 62 -56.45 40.91 20.82
C GLY A 62 -57.62 40.82 21.81
N ARG A 63 -57.79 41.96 22.49
CA ARG A 63 -59.02 42.49 23.11
C ARG A 63 -59.13 42.41 24.64
N ARG A 64 -58.65 43.46 25.31
CA ARG A 64 -59.48 44.38 26.12
C ARG A 64 -58.65 45.57 26.60
N ASP A 65 -59.07 46.77 26.18
CA ASP A 65 -58.85 48.06 26.85
C ASP A 65 -60.23 48.50 27.42
N PRO A 66 -60.37 49.49 28.33
CA PRO A 66 -59.40 50.57 28.62
C PRO A 66 -59.26 50.99 30.10
N GLN A 67 -58.31 51.90 30.33
CA GLN A 67 -58.36 53.03 31.28
C GLN A 67 -57.60 52.88 32.61
N SER A 68 -56.83 53.95 32.92
CA SER A 68 -55.84 54.17 33.99
C SER A 68 -54.61 53.25 33.88
N ASP A 69 -53.46 53.66 33.35
CA ASP A 69 -52.62 54.72 33.91
C ASP A 69 -51.72 55.36 32.83
N GLU A 70 -52.16 56.48 32.26
CA GLU A 70 -51.25 57.47 31.67
C GLU A 70 -50.83 58.45 32.77
N GLU A 71 -49.90 58.06 33.65
CA GLU A 71 -49.07 59.06 34.32
C GLU A 71 -47.77 58.46 34.84
N SER A 72 -46.68 59.18 34.58
CA SER A 72 -45.29 58.96 35.00
C SER A 72 -44.41 58.08 34.10
N LEU A 73 -43.28 58.69 33.69
CA LEU A 73 -42.12 58.14 32.99
C LEU A 73 -42.09 58.27 31.46
N THR A 74 -42.72 59.31 30.92
CA THR A 74 -42.14 60.04 29.78
C THR A 74 -40.91 60.82 30.28
N GLY A 75 -39.70 60.41 29.91
CA GLY A 75 -38.55 61.31 30.09
C GLY A 75 -37.12 60.76 30.02
N ALA A 76 -36.86 59.47 30.31
CA ALA A 76 -35.47 59.05 30.57
C ALA A 76 -34.85 58.06 29.59
N SER A 77 -35.61 57.39 28.71
CA SER A 77 -35.11 56.21 27.99
C SER A 77 -35.09 56.34 26.46
N ARG A 78 -34.76 57.53 25.94
CA ARG A 78 -34.62 57.74 24.48
C ARG A 78 -33.25 58.26 24.01
N ASN A 79 -32.39 58.68 24.93
CA ASN A 79 -31.09 59.27 24.58
C ASN A 79 -29.89 58.31 24.68
N GLN A 80 -30.08 57.06 25.14
CA GLN A 80 -28.96 56.16 25.45
C GLN A 80 -28.45 55.32 24.26
N TYR A 81 -29.09 55.39 23.08
CA TYR A 81 -28.72 54.56 21.91
C TYR A 81 -28.15 55.35 20.73
N ARG A 82 -27.61 56.55 20.96
CA ARG A 82 -27.18 57.43 19.86
C ARG A 82 -25.77 57.16 19.33
N ASN A 83 -24.97 56.30 19.98
CA ASN A 83 -23.55 56.17 19.66
C ASN A 83 -23.12 54.70 19.45
N ILE A 84 -23.71 53.98 18.49
CA ILE A 84 -23.12 52.70 18.03
C ILE A 84 -22.11 53.03 16.93
N ILE A 85 -20.84 53.16 17.31
CA ILE A 85 -19.74 53.43 16.37
C ILE A 85 -19.50 52.17 15.52
N ARG A 86 -19.72 52.27 14.20
CA ARG A 86 -19.43 51.17 13.25
C ARG A 86 -17.95 51.19 12.90
N TYR A 87 -17.18 50.26 13.46
CA TYR A 87 -15.80 50.05 13.01
C TYR A 87 -15.81 49.11 11.80
N PRO A 88 -15.37 49.55 10.60
CA PRO A 88 -15.20 48.64 9.48
C PRO A 88 -14.13 47.62 9.84
N LEU A 89 -14.40 46.33 9.59
CA LEU A 89 -13.41 45.27 9.78
C LEU A 89 -12.10 45.69 9.09
N PRO A 90 -10.97 45.73 9.82
CA PRO A 90 -9.71 46.12 9.23
C PRO A 90 -9.41 45.17 8.06
N GLY A 91 -9.10 45.74 6.88
CA GLY A 91 -8.71 44.94 5.73
C GLY A 91 -7.51 44.03 6.07
N PRO A 92 -7.29 42.93 5.33
CA PRO A 92 -6.26 41.94 5.67
C PRO A 92 -4.85 42.55 5.77
N LEU A 93 -4.58 43.64 5.04
CA LEU A 93 -3.31 44.39 5.07
C LEU A 93 -3.26 45.54 6.08
N SER A 94 -4.26 45.71 6.94
CA SER A 94 -4.25 46.78 7.94
C SER A 94 -3.05 46.66 8.91
N PRO A 95 -2.49 47.80 9.37
CA PRO A 95 -1.35 47.80 10.30
C PRO A 95 -1.72 47.17 11.66
N HIS A 96 -2.98 47.27 12.09
CA HIS A 96 -3.48 46.65 13.33
C HIS A 96 -3.44 45.12 13.32
N LEU A 97 -3.42 44.48 12.14
CA LEU A 97 -3.31 43.02 12.00
C LEU A 97 -1.88 42.56 11.66
N ALA A 98 -0.92 43.47 11.60
CA ALA A 98 0.44 43.16 11.13
C ALA A 98 1.17 42.14 12.02
N GLU A 99 1.01 42.25 13.34
CA GLU A 99 1.60 41.30 14.29
C GLU A 99 0.95 39.91 14.18
N ASN A 100 -0.39 39.86 14.09
CA ASN A 100 -1.14 38.62 13.93
C ASN A 100 -0.81 37.91 12.60
N ARG A 101 -0.65 38.67 11.51
CA ARG A 101 -0.19 38.10 10.22
C ARG A 101 1.21 37.53 10.31
N LYS A 102 2.13 38.21 11.01
CA LYS A 102 3.51 37.72 11.18
C LYS A 102 3.53 36.40 11.95
N LEU A 103 2.70 36.27 12.98
CA LEU A 103 2.55 35.02 13.71
C LEU A 103 1.97 33.91 12.82
N TRP A 104 0.91 34.20 12.07
CA TRP A 104 0.28 33.24 11.16
C TRP A 104 1.22 32.78 10.04
N ILE A 105 1.92 33.73 9.39
CA ILE A 105 2.90 33.43 8.35
C ILE A 105 4.05 32.60 8.93
N LYS A 106 4.51 32.91 10.16
CA LYS A 106 5.55 32.11 10.82
C LYS A 106 5.08 30.67 11.02
N MET A 107 3.86 30.44 11.54
CA MET A 107 3.32 29.10 11.73
C MET A 107 3.11 28.37 10.41
N PHE A 108 2.60 29.07 9.38
CA PHE A 108 2.39 28.51 8.04
C PHE A 108 3.70 28.13 7.36
N VAL A 109 4.72 28.99 7.43
CA VAL A 109 6.05 28.70 6.87
C VAL A 109 6.70 27.52 7.59
N VAL A 110 6.63 27.46 8.91
CA VAL A 110 7.14 26.30 9.68
C VAL A 110 6.42 25.02 9.26
N PHE A 111 5.10 25.06 9.11
CA PHE A 111 4.31 23.92 8.63
C PHE A 111 4.72 23.49 7.22
N CYS A 112 4.84 24.43 6.27
CA CYS A 112 5.28 24.14 4.90
C CYS A 112 6.70 23.55 4.88
N VAL A 113 7.62 24.09 5.67
CA VAL A 113 9.00 23.57 5.75
C VAL A 113 8.99 22.14 6.30
N LEU A 114 8.27 21.86 7.39
CA LEU A 114 8.16 20.51 7.93
C LEU A 114 7.54 19.53 6.92
N LEU A 115 6.52 19.97 6.17
CA LEU A 115 5.90 19.15 5.13
C LEU A 115 6.87 18.86 3.98
N ILE A 116 7.57 19.88 3.46
CA ILE A 116 8.57 19.71 2.40
C ILE A 116 9.73 18.82 2.87
N THR A 117 10.24 19.04 4.07
CA THR A 117 11.30 18.20 4.66
C THR A 117 10.85 16.77 4.82
N THR A 118 9.60 16.54 5.23
CA THR A 118 9.05 15.17 5.33
C THR A 118 8.96 14.52 3.96
N ILE A 119 8.40 15.21 2.96
CA ILE A 119 8.28 14.67 1.59
C ILE A 119 9.65 14.40 0.96
N MET A 120 10.57 15.37 1.03
CA MET A 120 11.93 15.19 0.49
C MET A 120 12.71 14.13 1.26
N GLY A 121 12.52 14.04 2.58
CA GLY A 121 13.14 13.02 3.42
C GLY A 121 12.67 11.61 3.04
N THR A 122 11.36 11.38 2.93
CA THR A 122 10.83 10.08 2.50
C THR A 122 11.24 9.75 1.08
N MET A 123 11.26 10.73 0.17
CA MET A 123 11.67 10.52 -1.21
C MET A 123 13.17 10.21 -1.35
N SER A 124 14.02 10.84 -0.54
CA SER A 124 15.45 10.53 -0.50
C SER A 124 15.71 9.11 0.02
N ILE A 125 14.94 8.65 1.00
CA ILE A 125 15.03 7.27 1.50
C ILE A 125 14.60 6.28 0.40
N TYR A 126 13.51 6.59 -0.32
CA TYR A 126 13.04 5.76 -1.43
C TYR A 126 14.11 5.59 -2.51
N TRP A 127 14.66 6.68 -3.04
CA TRP A 127 15.69 6.61 -4.10
C TRP A 127 17.00 6.00 -3.60
N GLY A 128 17.37 6.22 -2.34
CA GLY A 128 18.53 5.57 -1.73
C GLY A 128 18.37 4.05 -1.66
N GLY A 129 17.18 3.57 -1.33
CA GLY A 129 16.85 2.14 -1.35
C GLY A 129 16.86 1.56 -2.77
N ASP A 130 16.26 2.27 -3.73
CA ASP A 130 16.19 1.84 -5.14
C ASP A 130 17.58 1.71 -5.78
N HIS A 131 18.46 2.70 -5.58
CA HIS A 131 19.84 2.63 -6.07
C HIS A 131 20.60 1.44 -5.45
N SER A 132 20.36 1.14 -4.17
CA SER A 132 20.99 0.02 -3.47
C SER A 132 20.51 -1.35 -3.99
N LEU A 133 19.31 -1.41 -4.57
CA LEU A 133 18.73 -2.65 -5.08
C LEU A 133 19.58 -3.26 -6.20
N GLN A 134 20.11 -2.43 -7.11
CA GLN A 134 20.90 -2.87 -8.27
C GLN A 134 22.22 -3.56 -7.87
N TYR A 135 22.81 -3.16 -6.76
CA TYR A 135 24.08 -3.73 -6.26
C TYR A 135 23.88 -4.89 -5.28
N ASN A 136 22.66 -5.05 -4.75
CA ASN A 136 22.33 -6.11 -3.78
C ASN A 136 21.47 -7.23 -4.39
N ILE A 137 21.32 -7.28 -5.71
CA ILE A 137 20.66 -8.40 -6.42
C ILE A 137 21.23 -9.78 -6.02
N PRO A 138 22.55 -9.96 -5.78
CA PRO A 138 23.10 -11.26 -5.38
C PRO A 138 22.65 -11.72 -3.98
N VAL A 139 22.15 -10.81 -3.14
CA VAL A 139 21.58 -11.14 -1.81
C VAL A 139 20.21 -11.81 -1.98
N LEU A 140 19.55 -11.57 -3.11
CA LEU A 140 18.26 -12.16 -3.42
C LEU A 140 18.43 -13.67 -3.67
N THR A 141 18.10 -14.45 -2.64
CA THR A 141 18.28 -15.91 -2.68
C THR A 141 17.25 -16.53 -3.61
N ILE A 142 17.73 -17.15 -4.68
CA ILE A 142 16.95 -17.99 -5.59
C ILE A 142 17.31 -19.43 -5.28
N ALA A 143 16.34 -20.21 -4.79
CA ALA A 143 16.54 -21.61 -4.51
C ALA A 143 16.40 -22.41 -5.80
N VAL A 144 17.43 -23.16 -6.14
CA VAL A 144 17.45 -24.11 -7.27
C VAL A 144 17.31 -25.49 -6.65
N ILE A 145 16.16 -26.11 -6.85
CA ILE A 145 15.73 -27.29 -6.10
C ILE A 145 15.58 -28.43 -7.09
N ASP A 146 16.42 -29.46 -6.92
CA ASP A 146 16.47 -30.60 -7.83
C ASP A 146 15.78 -31.83 -7.23
N PHE A 147 14.72 -32.31 -7.88
CA PHE A 147 14.08 -33.59 -7.57
C PHE A 147 14.44 -34.69 -8.59
N ASP A 148 15.05 -34.36 -9.72
CA ASP A 148 15.34 -35.30 -10.81
C ASP A 148 16.66 -36.05 -10.59
N HIS A 149 17.65 -35.41 -9.94
CA HIS A 149 18.97 -35.99 -9.64
C HIS A 149 19.71 -36.55 -10.87
N SER A 150 19.35 -36.07 -12.05
CA SER A 150 19.77 -36.60 -13.34
C SER A 150 20.27 -35.48 -14.23
N GLU A 151 20.35 -35.72 -15.54
CA GLU A 151 21.05 -34.84 -16.47
C GLU A 151 20.50 -33.41 -16.51
N ILE A 152 19.17 -33.22 -16.52
CA ILE A 152 18.55 -31.89 -16.49
C ILE A 152 18.93 -31.17 -15.19
N GLY A 153 18.78 -31.84 -14.05
CA GLY A 153 19.06 -31.28 -12.73
C GLY A 153 20.53 -30.90 -12.55
N ASN A 154 21.44 -31.80 -12.88
CA ASN A 154 22.89 -31.58 -12.80
C ASN A 154 23.33 -30.45 -13.74
N TYR A 155 22.87 -30.44 -15.00
CA TYR A 155 23.24 -29.38 -15.95
C TYR A 155 22.73 -28.01 -15.49
N PHE A 156 21.51 -27.95 -14.95
CA PHE A 156 20.95 -26.71 -14.42
C PHE A 156 21.77 -26.20 -13.22
N GLN A 157 22.12 -27.07 -12.29
CA GLN A 157 22.94 -26.74 -11.12
C GLN A 157 24.37 -26.29 -11.49
N ASP A 158 24.97 -26.89 -12.52
CA ASP A 158 26.28 -26.47 -13.04
C ASP A 158 26.19 -25.09 -13.69
N MET A 159 25.14 -24.84 -14.47
CA MET A 159 24.90 -23.55 -15.11
C MET A 159 24.68 -22.43 -14.09
N THR A 160 23.92 -22.67 -13.02
CA THR A 160 23.70 -21.68 -11.95
C THR A 160 25.00 -21.35 -11.21
N THR A 161 25.83 -22.38 -10.95
CA THR A 161 27.15 -22.22 -10.33
C THR A 161 28.10 -21.43 -11.24
N ALA A 162 28.12 -21.74 -12.53
CA ALA A 162 28.93 -21.03 -13.51
C ALA A 162 28.48 -19.57 -13.69
N ALA A 163 27.17 -19.31 -13.74
CA ALA A 163 26.61 -17.96 -13.82
C ALA A 163 27.01 -17.11 -12.61
N ARG A 164 26.95 -17.69 -11.41
CA ARG A 164 27.37 -17.02 -10.17
C ARG A 164 28.89 -16.76 -10.13
N ALA A 165 29.69 -17.67 -10.67
CA ALA A 165 31.15 -17.51 -10.76
C ALA A 165 31.57 -16.44 -11.79
N ARG A 166 30.81 -16.29 -12.89
CA ARG A 166 31.11 -15.35 -13.98
C ARG A 166 30.90 -13.90 -13.56
N ASP A 167 29.81 -13.59 -12.86
CA ASP A 167 29.49 -12.22 -12.44
C ASP A 167 28.76 -12.19 -11.09
N TYR A 168 29.51 -12.30 -10.00
CA TYR A 168 28.95 -12.33 -8.66
C TYR A 168 28.16 -11.06 -8.31
N SER A 169 28.51 -9.90 -8.86
CA SER A 169 27.89 -8.60 -8.54
C SER A 169 26.54 -8.36 -9.20
N HIS A 170 26.31 -8.91 -10.40
CA HIS A 170 25.10 -8.65 -11.18
C HIS A 170 24.27 -9.90 -11.48
N SER A 171 24.75 -11.09 -11.06
CA SER A 171 23.99 -12.34 -11.09
C SER A 171 22.99 -12.44 -9.95
N LEU A 172 21.97 -13.28 -10.18
CA LEU A 172 21.00 -13.63 -9.15
C LEU A 172 21.67 -14.53 -8.09
N GLY A 173 21.20 -14.44 -6.85
CA GLY A 173 21.74 -15.22 -5.73
C GLY A 173 21.33 -16.70 -5.74
N PHE A 174 21.70 -17.44 -6.78
CA PHE A 174 21.36 -18.86 -6.93
C PHE A 174 21.97 -19.72 -5.82
N VAL A 175 21.17 -20.57 -5.21
CA VAL A 175 21.58 -21.54 -4.19
C VAL A 175 21.03 -22.91 -4.58
N ASN A 176 21.94 -23.82 -4.91
CA ASN A 176 21.58 -25.19 -5.27
C ASN A 176 21.23 -25.99 -4.01
N GLN A 177 20.12 -26.70 -4.07
CA GLN A 177 19.54 -27.46 -2.98
C GLN A 177 18.97 -28.77 -3.51
N ASP A 178 19.14 -29.84 -2.75
CA ASP A 178 18.50 -31.11 -3.04
C ASP A 178 17.04 -31.06 -2.60
N GLY A 179 16.13 -31.23 -3.56
CA GLY A 179 14.69 -31.25 -3.33
C GLY A 179 14.23 -32.39 -2.45
N THR A 180 14.81 -33.57 -2.62
CA THR A 180 14.38 -34.81 -1.95
C THR A 180 14.77 -34.79 -0.48
N SER A 181 16.01 -34.40 -0.14
CA SER A 181 16.46 -34.35 1.26
C SER A 181 15.94 -33.15 2.03
N MET A 182 15.82 -31.97 1.41
CA MET A 182 15.44 -30.75 2.12
C MET A 182 13.92 -30.53 2.19
N TYR A 183 13.18 -30.91 1.16
CA TYR A 183 11.76 -30.60 1.03
C TYR A 183 10.87 -31.84 0.92
N GLY A 184 11.37 -32.91 0.30
CA GLY A 184 10.65 -34.17 0.11
C GLY A 184 9.54 -34.12 -0.94
N ASN A 185 8.85 -32.99 -1.11
CA ASN A 185 7.86 -32.78 -2.16
C ASN A 185 7.81 -31.30 -2.60
N VAL A 186 7.13 -31.06 -3.73
CA VAL A 186 6.96 -29.71 -4.30
C VAL A 186 6.06 -28.82 -3.43
N ASP A 187 5.11 -29.38 -2.68
CA ASP A 187 4.23 -28.60 -1.80
C ASP A 187 4.98 -27.96 -0.63
N ASN A 188 5.98 -28.65 -0.08
CA ASN A 188 6.85 -28.13 0.96
C ASN A 188 7.78 -27.03 0.42
N VAL A 189 8.12 -27.07 -0.87
CA VAL A 189 8.81 -25.97 -1.55
C VAL A 189 7.91 -24.75 -1.60
N ARG A 190 6.64 -24.91 -2.00
CA ARG A 190 5.65 -23.82 -2.03
C ARG A 190 5.40 -23.24 -0.65
N ALA A 191 5.29 -24.08 0.37
CA ALA A 191 5.18 -23.63 1.77
C ALA A 191 6.43 -22.85 2.21
N SER A 192 7.62 -23.31 1.83
CA SER A 192 8.88 -22.62 2.15
C SER A 192 9.06 -21.29 1.42
N LEU A 193 8.50 -21.16 0.21
CA LEU A 193 8.41 -19.89 -0.52
C LEU A 193 7.52 -18.90 0.24
N HIS A 194 6.34 -19.35 0.68
CA HIS A 194 5.40 -18.55 1.46
C HIS A 194 5.97 -18.14 2.83
N ASP A 195 6.77 -19.00 3.45
CA ASP A 195 7.55 -18.71 4.67
C ASP A 195 8.74 -17.76 4.43
N GLN A 196 8.88 -17.23 3.21
CA GLN A 196 9.89 -16.25 2.81
C GLN A 196 11.35 -16.73 2.96
N LYS A 197 11.59 -18.05 2.96
CA LYS A 197 12.95 -18.63 3.05
C LYS A 197 13.80 -18.31 1.83
N PHE A 198 13.17 -18.06 0.70
CA PHE A 198 13.78 -17.62 -0.55
C PHE A 198 12.82 -16.70 -1.32
N TRP A 199 13.29 -16.07 -2.39
CA TRP A 199 12.47 -15.14 -3.20
C TRP A 199 11.83 -15.80 -4.41
N VAL A 200 12.55 -16.74 -5.02
CA VAL A 200 12.10 -17.53 -6.18
C VAL A 200 12.57 -18.96 -5.96
N GLY A 201 11.69 -19.93 -6.18
CA GLY A 201 12.02 -21.34 -6.16
C GLY A 201 11.97 -21.89 -7.59
N ILE A 202 13.11 -22.29 -8.13
CA ILE A 202 13.21 -23.02 -9.40
C ILE A 202 13.24 -24.50 -9.04
N VAL A 203 12.21 -25.22 -9.43
CA VAL A 203 12.01 -26.63 -9.09
C VAL A 203 12.17 -27.47 -10.35
N ILE A 204 13.20 -28.30 -10.40
CA ILE A 204 13.34 -29.32 -11.42
C ILE A 204 12.48 -30.51 -10.99
N MET A 205 11.54 -30.92 -11.84
CA MET A 205 10.57 -31.96 -11.52
C MET A 205 11.19 -33.35 -11.54
N GLU A 206 10.70 -34.24 -10.67
CA GLU A 206 11.14 -35.63 -10.64
C GLU A 206 10.85 -36.33 -11.99
N ASN A 207 11.76 -37.17 -12.45
CA ASN A 207 11.67 -37.92 -13.71
C ASN A 207 11.62 -37.05 -14.97
N ALA A 208 11.99 -35.77 -14.90
CA ALA A 208 12.07 -34.88 -16.05
C ALA A 208 13.06 -35.44 -17.09
N THR A 209 14.23 -35.93 -16.68
CA THR A 209 15.22 -36.49 -17.62
C THR A 209 14.69 -37.77 -18.27
N ASN A 210 13.98 -38.62 -17.51
CA ASN A 210 13.41 -39.86 -18.03
C ASN A 210 12.30 -39.59 -19.06
N ALA A 211 11.41 -38.64 -18.78
CA ALA A 211 10.34 -38.23 -19.69
C ALA A 211 10.91 -37.64 -21.00
N MET A 212 11.92 -36.79 -20.89
CA MET A 212 12.64 -36.24 -22.03
C MET A 212 13.30 -37.36 -22.87
N ASN A 213 14.10 -38.23 -22.26
CA ASN A 213 14.80 -39.29 -22.98
C ASN A 213 13.81 -40.25 -23.66
N HIS A 214 12.70 -40.59 -22.99
CA HIS A 214 11.62 -41.37 -23.60
C HIS A 214 11.09 -40.68 -24.86
N ALA A 215 10.80 -39.37 -24.80
CA ALA A 215 10.31 -38.61 -25.94
C ALA A 215 11.30 -38.60 -27.13
N TYR A 216 12.61 -38.62 -26.88
CA TYR A 216 13.64 -38.71 -27.92
C TYR A 216 13.85 -40.13 -28.47
N GLU A 217 13.73 -41.16 -27.63
CA GLU A 217 13.99 -42.55 -27.99
C GLU A 217 12.81 -43.22 -28.69
N THR A 218 11.60 -43.06 -28.16
CA THR A 218 10.40 -43.74 -28.68
C THR A 218 9.56 -42.81 -29.56
N GLY A 219 9.61 -41.50 -29.29
CA GLY A 219 8.74 -40.51 -29.90
C GLY A 219 7.43 -40.44 -29.14
N ASP A 220 7.23 -39.34 -28.41
CA ASP A 220 6.00 -39.06 -27.66
C ASP A 220 5.44 -37.70 -28.11
N ASP A 221 4.27 -37.73 -28.75
CA ASP A 221 3.57 -36.53 -29.22
C ASP A 221 2.90 -35.76 -28.06
N LEU A 222 2.77 -36.38 -26.88
CA LEU A 222 2.16 -35.77 -25.69
C LEU A 222 3.18 -35.20 -24.70
N TYR A 223 4.48 -35.35 -24.98
CA TYR A 223 5.52 -34.80 -24.13
C TYR A 223 5.45 -33.26 -24.12
N ASP A 224 5.30 -32.68 -22.93
CA ASP A 224 5.37 -31.22 -22.73
C ASP A 224 6.73 -30.85 -22.12
N PRO A 225 7.64 -30.23 -22.89
CA PRO A 225 8.93 -29.78 -22.37
C PRO A 225 8.79 -28.80 -21.20
N ASN A 226 7.72 -28.02 -21.13
CA ASN A 226 7.54 -27.01 -20.08
C ASN A 226 7.22 -27.59 -18.70
N SER A 227 6.90 -28.89 -18.64
CA SER A 227 6.67 -29.63 -17.40
C SER A 227 7.96 -30.03 -16.67
N ALA A 228 9.13 -29.89 -17.32
CA ALA A 228 10.41 -30.28 -16.73
C ALA A 228 10.84 -29.38 -15.57
N ILE A 229 10.60 -28.07 -15.67
CA ILE A 229 11.02 -27.08 -14.67
C ILE A 229 9.84 -26.18 -14.29
N HIS A 230 9.56 -26.10 -12.99
CA HIS A 230 8.54 -25.22 -12.44
C HIS A 230 9.17 -24.11 -11.61
N VAL A 231 8.88 -22.87 -11.98
CA VAL A 231 9.41 -21.67 -11.31
C VAL A 231 8.30 -21.06 -10.47
N PHE A 232 8.46 -21.05 -9.15
CA PHE A 232 7.51 -20.46 -8.22
C PHE A 232 8.03 -19.13 -7.69
N TYR A 233 7.17 -18.10 -7.70
CA TYR A 233 7.46 -16.80 -7.11
C TYR A 233 6.18 -16.17 -6.56
N GLU A 234 6.34 -15.16 -5.69
CA GLU A 234 5.23 -14.44 -5.07
C GLU A 234 5.35 -12.94 -5.33
N GLU A 235 4.56 -12.43 -6.29
CA GLU A 235 4.59 -11.02 -6.67
C GLU A 235 4.12 -10.09 -5.53
N ALA A 236 3.16 -10.54 -4.71
CA ALA A 236 2.61 -9.78 -3.58
C ALA A 236 3.67 -9.37 -2.54
N ARG A 237 4.83 -10.04 -2.49
CA ARG A 237 5.94 -9.67 -1.61
C ARG A 237 6.51 -8.30 -1.97
N ASN A 238 6.79 -8.08 -3.26
CA ASN A 238 7.23 -6.80 -3.80
C ASN A 238 7.16 -6.82 -5.34
N ALA A 239 6.05 -6.34 -5.89
CA ALA A 239 5.82 -6.33 -7.34
C ALA A 239 6.87 -5.51 -8.11
N LEU A 240 7.36 -4.42 -7.53
CA LEU A 240 8.34 -3.55 -8.19
C LEU A 240 9.69 -4.24 -8.32
N VAL A 241 10.18 -4.88 -7.25
CA VAL A 241 11.46 -5.60 -7.27
C VAL A 241 11.37 -6.82 -8.18
N ILE A 242 10.30 -7.60 -8.07
CA ILE A 242 10.11 -8.80 -8.88
C ILE A 242 9.99 -8.43 -10.35
N GLY A 243 9.12 -7.49 -10.71
CA GLY A 243 8.91 -7.08 -12.10
C GLY A 243 10.09 -6.29 -12.70
N GLY A 244 10.79 -5.49 -11.90
CA GLY A 244 11.85 -4.60 -12.38
C GLY A 244 13.25 -5.22 -12.40
N ALA A 245 13.58 -6.09 -11.44
CA ALA A 245 14.95 -6.60 -11.27
C ALA A 245 15.06 -8.12 -11.41
N VAL A 246 14.12 -8.89 -10.86
CA VAL A 246 14.24 -10.35 -10.74
C VAL A 246 13.77 -11.04 -12.01
N TYR A 247 12.52 -10.78 -12.41
CA TYR A 247 11.85 -11.44 -13.51
C TYR A 247 12.58 -11.34 -14.85
N PRO A 248 13.06 -10.17 -15.31
CA PRO A 248 13.77 -10.08 -16.59
C PRO A 248 15.08 -10.91 -16.59
N LYS A 249 15.89 -10.80 -15.53
CA LYS A 249 17.14 -11.56 -15.39
C LYS A 249 16.89 -13.07 -15.29
N LEU A 250 15.85 -13.45 -14.57
CA LEU A 250 15.45 -14.85 -14.40
C LEU A 250 15.01 -15.44 -15.74
N LEU A 251 14.17 -14.74 -16.51
CA LEU A 251 13.75 -15.21 -17.82
C LEU A 251 14.90 -15.27 -18.81
N GLU A 252 15.82 -14.31 -18.81
CA GLU A 252 17.03 -14.35 -19.62
C GLU A 252 17.84 -15.62 -19.34
N PHE A 253 18.12 -15.89 -18.06
CA PHE A 253 18.83 -17.08 -17.62
C PHE A 253 18.12 -18.39 -18.00
N LEU A 254 16.80 -18.48 -17.77
CA LEU A 254 16.01 -19.67 -18.11
C LEU A 254 15.97 -19.91 -19.63
N ASN A 255 15.87 -18.86 -20.44
CA ASN A 255 15.92 -18.97 -21.89
C ASN A 255 17.31 -19.41 -22.38
N GLU A 256 18.38 -18.89 -21.78
CA GLU A 256 19.76 -19.32 -22.05
C GLU A 256 19.90 -20.83 -21.74
N PHE A 257 19.39 -21.28 -20.59
CA PHE A 257 19.37 -22.70 -20.22
C PHE A 257 18.67 -23.56 -21.28
N VAL A 258 17.43 -23.22 -21.65
CA VAL A 258 16.65 -23.99 -22.63
C VAL A 258 17.40 -24.09 -23.96
N LEU A 259 18.00 -22.99 -24.42
CA LEU A 259 18.75 -22.94 -25.67
C LEU A 259 20.04 -23.77 -25.60
N GLU A 260 20.85 -23.61 -24.57
CA GLU A 260 22.13 -24.30 -24.44
C GLU A 260 21.95 -25.81 -24.21
N PHE A 261 21.04 -26.18 -23.30
CA PHE A 261 20.73 -27.57 -23.01
C PHE A 261 20.15 -28.29 -24.23
N THR A 262 19.20 -27.66 -24.93
CA THR A 262 18.64 -28.22 -26.17
C THR A 262 19.72 -28.40 -27.24
N LYS A 263 20.63 -27.43 -27.43
CA LYS A 263 21.76 -27.57 -28.36
C LYS A 263 22.69 -28.71 -27.98
N GLN A 264 23.04 -28.83 -26.69
CA GLN A 264 23.88 -29.90 -26.20
C GLN A 264 23.24 -31.26 -26.47
N LYS A 265 21.95 -31.40 -26.17
CA LYS A 265 21.17 -32.62 -26.39
C LYS A 265 21.06 -33.00 -27.86
N GLN A 266 20.71 -32.04 -28.72
CA GLN A 266 20.64 -32.27 -30.16
C GLN A 266 22.00 -32.71 -30.72
N ASN A 267 23.10 -32.05 -30.31
CA ASN A 267 24.45 -32.43 -30.72
C ASN A 267 24.84 -33.83 -30.26
N ALA A 268 24.55 -34.18 -29.00
CA ALA A 268 24.83 -35.51 -28.46
C ALA A 268 24.08 -36.60 -29.25
N PHE A 269 22.83 -36.33 -29.62
CA PHE A 269 22.03 -37.26 -30.41
C PHE A 269 22.50 -37.37 -31.87
N LEU A 270 22.88 -36.25 -32.50
CA LEU A 270 23.45 -36.26 -33.86
C LEU A 270 24.77 -37.03 -33.93
N GLN A 271 25.58 -36.98 -32.86
CA GLN A 271 26.81 -37.77 -32.75
C GLN A 271 26.54 -39.25 -32.47
N GLY A 272 25.48 -39.56 -31.71
CA GLY A 272 25.07 -40.93 -31.41
C GLY A 272 24.35 -41.64 -32.57
N THR A 273 23.76 -40.88 -33.49
CA THR A 273 23.03 -41.43 -34.63
C THR A 273 23.95 -41.52 -35.85
N ASN A 274 24.10 -42.72 -36.42
CA ASN A 274 24.94 -42.96 -37.60
C ASN A 274 24.34 -42.40 -38.91
N GLY A 275 23.78 -41.18 -38.93
CA GLY A 275 23.30 -40.46 -40.12
C GLY A 275 22.19 -41.12 -40.96
N SER A 276 21.87 -42.40 -40.74
CA SER A 276 20.95 -43.22 -41.53
C SER A 276 19.61 -43.47 -40.85
N ASP A 277 19.51 -43.23 -39.53
CA ASP A 277 18.25 -43.39 -38.80
C ASP A 277 17.36 -42.16 -38.97
N MET A 278 16.73 -42.07 -40.14
CA MET A 278 15.76 -41.03 -40.49
C MET A 278 14.60 -40.95 -39.47
N VAL A 279 14.25 -42.07 -38.82
CA VAL A 279 13.23 -42.12 -37.75
C VAL A 279 13.68 -41.35 -36.51
N ALA A 280 14.96 -41.47 -36.14
CA ALA A 280 15.54 -40.79 -35.00
C ALA A 280 15.58 -39.26 -35.24
N LEU A 281 15.95 -38.85 -36.45
CA LEU A 281 15.90 -37.45 -36.89
C LEU A 281 14.46 -36.89 -36.91
N GLN A 282 13.48 -37.69 -37.36
CA GLN A 282 12.07 -37.28 -37.38
C GLN A 282 11.54 -36.99 -35.97
N ARG A 283 11.93 -37.79 -34.96
CA ARG A 283 11.55 -37.57 -33.56
C ARG A 283 12.09 -36.24 -32.99
N GLN A 284 13.31 -35.85 -33.39
CA GLN A 284 13.84 -34.53 -33.01
C GLN A 284 13.06 -33.37 -33.61
N VAL A 285 12.59 -33.53 -34.86
CA VAL A 285 11.76 -32.51 -35.50
C VAL A 285 10.40 -32.39 -34.79
N GLN A 286 9.88 -33.50 -34.26
CA GLN A 286 8.65 -33.49 -33.46
C GLN A 286 8.85 -32.80 -32.10
N ASN A 287 9.98 -33.08 -31.44
CA ASN A 287 10.32 -32.53 -30.11
C ASN A 287 11.62 -31.70 -30.17
N PRO A 288 11.57 -30.48 -30.76
CA PRO A 288 12.76 -29.66 -30.96
C PRO A 288 13.33 -29.09 -29.67
N VAL A 289 12.54 -29.02 -28.59
CA VAL A 289 12.96 -28.50 -27.27
C VAL A 289 13.14 -29.66 -26.30
N ALA A 290 14.31 -29.75 -25.67
CA ALA A 290 14.64 -30.87 -24.78
C ALA A 290 13.96 -30.73 -23.41
N ALA A 291 14.13 -29.58 -22.78
CA ALA A 291 13.51 -29.22 -21.51
C ALA A 291 13.13 -27.74 -21.54
N GLY A 292 11.94 -27.42 -21.06
CA GLY A 292 11.38 -26.08 -20.93
C GLY A 292 11.07 -25.73 -19.48
N PHE A 293 10.41 -24.60 -19.27
CA PHE A 293 10.02 -24.14 -17.94
C PHE A 293 8.63 -23.53 -17.94
N THR A 294 7.93 -23.65 -16.81
CA THR A 294 6.67 -22.98 -16.54
C THR A 294 6.80 -22.09 -15.31
N VAL A 295 6.24 -20.89 -15.37
CA VAL A 295 6.36 -19.87 -14.32
C VAL A 295 5.01 -19.68 -13.63
N PHE A 296 4.98 -19.87 -12.32
CA PHE A 296 3.80 -19.80 -11.46
C PHE A 296 3.92 -18.66 -10.45
N ASN A 297 2.98 -17.71 -10.52
CA ASN A 297 2.81 -16.68 -9.52
C ASN A 297 1.85 -17.18 -8.43
N MET A 298 2.37 -17.44 -7.25
CA MET A 298 1.61 -18.01 -6.13
C MET A 298 0.76 -16.95 -5.41
N ALA A 299 1.16 -15.68 -5.51
CA ALA A 299 0.46 -14.56 -4.89
C ALA A 299 0.50 -13.33 -5.82
N PRO A 300 -0.43 -13.22 -6.79
CA PRO A 300 -0.49 -12.06 -7.68
C PRO A 300 -0.74 -10.75 -6.92
N ALA A 301 0.04 -9.71 -7.22
CA ALA A 301 -0.07 -8.42 -6.55
C ALA A 301 -1.35 -7.67 -6.91
N ILE A 302 -1.84 -7.89 -8.13
CA ILE A 302 -3.19 -7.53 -8.55
C ILE A 302 -4.04 -8.80 -8.54
N PRO A 303 -5.20 -8.82 -7.88
CA PRO A 303 -6.12 -9.94 -8.06
C PRO A 303 -6.44 -10.01 -9.56
N SER A 304 -6.22 -11.18 -10.17
CA SER A 304 -6.70 -11.43 -11.53
C SER A 304 -8.20 -11.09 -11.53
N VAL A 305 -8.61 -10.10 -12.33
CA VAL A 305 -10.00 -9.69 -12.41
C VAL A 305 -10.82 -10.86 -12.98
N ARG A 306 -11.36 -11.70 -12.09
CA ARG A 306 -12.53 -12.54 -12.32
C ARG A 306 -13.16 -12.96 -11.00
N GLN A 307 -13.89 -12.02 -10.38
CA GLN A 307 -15.27 -12.32 -9.96
C GLN A 307 -16.08 -11.02 -9.88
N TYR A 308 -16.11 -10.25 -10.97
CA TYR A 308 -17.37 -9.56 -11.28
C TYR A 308 -18.33 -10.67 -11.68
N PHE A 309 -19.11 -11.15 -10.71
CA PHE A 309 -20.37 -11.82 -11.00
C PHE A 309 -21.15 -10.81 -11.85
N PRO A 310 -21.38 -11.03 -13.16
CA PRO A 310 -22.35 -10.20 -13.83
C PRO A 310 -23.65 -10.46 -13.08
N LEU A 311 -24.20 -9.43 -12.44
CA LEU A 311 -25.63 -9.35 -12.18
C LEU A 311 -26.32 -9.30 -13.55
N GLY A 312 -26.23 -10.43 -14.27
CA GLY A 312 -27.15 -10.80 -15.32
C GLY A 312 -28.46 -11.01 -14.61
N LEU A 313 -29.24 -9.94 -14.60
CA LEU A 313 -30.67 -9.93 -14.42
C LEU A 313 -31.24 -11.22 -15.02
N VAL A 314 -31.49 -12.23 -14.18
CA VAL A 314 -32.27 -13.40 -14.55
C VAL A 314 -33.71 -12.89 -14.69
N LEU A 315 -34.03 -12.35 -15.87
CA LEU A 315 -35.41 -12.21 -16.30
C LEU A 315 -35.92 -13.63 -16.54
N ARG A 316 -36.49 -14.15 -15.45
CA ARG A 316 -37.24 -15.39 -15.38
C ARG A 316 -38.49 -15.26 -16.25
N SER A 317 -38.38 -15.51 -17.56
CA SER A 317 -39.54 -15.69 -18.42
C SER A 317 -40.04 -17.13 -18.27
N GLY A 318 -40.77 -17.38 -17.18
CA GLY A 318 -41.60 -18.56 -17.01
C GLY A 318 -43.07 -18.16 -17.03
N TRP A 319 -43.69 -18.28 -18.21
CA TRP A 319 -45.14 -18.39 -18.41
C TRP A 319 -45.33 -19.45 -19.51
N VAL A 320 -45.49 -20.72 -19.13
CA VAL A 320 -46.74 -21.47 -18.92
C VAL A 320 -47.23 -22.13 -20.22
N GLN A 321 -47.46 -23.44 -20.13
CA GLN A 321 -47.96 -24.37 -21.15
C GLN A 321 -49.45 -24.13 -21.49
N HIS A 322 -49.81 -24.66 -22.67
CA HIS A 322 -51.12 -24.76 -23.35
C HIS A 322 -51.49 -23.63 -24.30
#